data_AF-A0AAU7W0X8-F1
#
_entry.id   AF-A0AAU7W0X8-F1
#
_cell.length_a   1.000
_cell.length_b   1.000
_cell.length_c   1.000
_cell.angle_alpha   90.00
_cell.angle_beta   90.00
_cell.angle_gamma   90.00
#
_symmetry.space_group_name_H-M   'P 1'
#
loop_
_entity.id
_entity.type
_entity.pdbx_description
1 polymer ?
#
loop_
_entity_poly.entity_id
_entity_poly.type
_entity_poly.pdbx_seq_one_letter_code
_entity_poly.pdbx_strand_id
1 'polypeptide(L)'
;MPEGTEGEERSRLLRKAYARDGGLTDAEARRLRDLEDARPALMVSTAAPEPSARAAEPPALIDREHVPPRTPVPGEVGPATGTAAAPRAEPPGEPRAEPRAETRRERWQRTWLEVPRRRWVLVAAASALLLAIGVGTGWVLFGKRPEVIPLSEDQQQRRLELYDQGEYDPGTLRAVGQDEDALVWYGTREDGRLVCVVMDVGEESSDSCQDRDDVGPFGLSTFVMVPDPGDADVDPAVVSGTSVNVYMMFSTAGEPMVSIQRWTPSVTMVNQFQGEERARATELFEQGFSMGLSLVGYFQDQPVWLGSRFADGDDAGSFEHCMIIDAPDEPPVCSTTFDLPGAGLFAVVDGIDGGLPVSWTIGVQNTQNQTPFLTITRDSSFSSPITPGDTVRIESPPGDPIRVEAPGDSDE
;
A
#
# COMPACT_ATOMS: atom_id res chain seq x y z
N MET A 1 39.62 6.70 29.19
CA MET A 1 38.39 7.13 29.89
C MET A 1 37.27 6.19 29.45
N PRO A 2 36.31 5.81 30.32
CA PRO A 2 35.47 4.63 30.08
C PRO A 2 34.16 4.95 29.35
N GLU A 3 34.21 5.07 28.01
CA GLU A 3 33.01 5.33 27.19
C GLU A 3 31.97 4.20 27.27
N GLY A 4 32.41 2.96 27.51
CA GLY A 4 31.53 1.79 27.61
C GLY A 4 30.50 1.87 28.75
N THR A 5 30.85 2.47 29.89
CA THR A 5 29.95 2.50 31.06
C THR A 5 28.80 3.51 30.93
N GLU A 6 28.99 4.60 30.19
CA GLU A 6 27.98 5.65 30.03
C GLU A 6 26.90 5.27 29.01
N GLY A 7 27.28 4.58 27.92
CA GLY A 7 26.33 4.02 26.95
C GLY A 7 25.43 2.94 27.55
N GLU A 8 25.99 2.05 28.38
CA GLU A 8 25.23 1.04 29.12
C GLU A 8 24.28 1.67 30.15
N GLU A 9 24.74 2.69 30.89
CA GLU A 9 23.91 3.43 31.83
C GLU A 9 22.73 4.11 31.12
N ARG A 10 22.96 4.76 29.97
CA ARG A 10 21.90 5.39 29.17
C ARG A 10 20.87 4.36 28.67
N SER A 11 21.31 3.25 28.08
CA SER A 11 20.40 2.19 27.60
C SER A 11 19.58 1.56 28.73
N ARG A 12 20.15 1.45 29.95
CA ARG A 12 19.41 1.01 31.15
C ARG A 12 18.34 2.03 31.57
N LEU A 13 18.67 3.32 31.58
CA LEU A 13 17.75 4.39 31.95
C LEU A 13 16.61 4.55 30.94
N LEU A 14 16.90 4.51 29.64
CA LEU A 14 15.88 4.52 28.57
C LEU A 14 14.93 3.32 28.70
N ARG A 15 15.46 2.10 28.91
CA ARG A 15 14.63 0.90 29.12
C ARG A 15 13.73 1.02 30.36
N LYS A 16 14.18 1.72 31.41
CA LYS A 16 13.38 1.99 32.62
C LYS A 16 12.30 3.06 32.36
N ALA A 17 12.60 4.08 31.56
CA ALA A 17 11.67 5.15 31.21
C ALA A 17 10.47 4.62 30.41
N TYR A 18 10.73 3.74 29.43
CA TYR A 18 9.71 3.18 28.53
C TYR A 18 9.17 1.80 28.98
N ALA A 19 9.42 1.38 30.22
CA ALA A 19 8.83 0.18 30.78
C ALA A 19 7.33 0.35 31.05
N ARG A 20 6.59 -0.77 31.18
CA ARG A 20 5.13 -0.78 31.43
C ARG A 20 4.72 -0.03 32.71
N ASP A 21 5.59 -0.03 33.72
CA ASP A 21 5.44 0.70 34.99
C ASP A 21 6.28 1.99 35.00
N GLY A 22 6.38 2.65 33.84
CA GLY A 22 7.35 3.70 33.52
C GLY A 22 7.50 4.78 34.60
N GLY A 23 8.69 4.84 35.19
CA GLY A 23 8.99 5.73 36.31
C GLY A 23 10.49 5.90 36.53
N LEU A 24 11.05 6.95 35.95
CA LEU A 24 12.34 7.49 36.39
C LEU A 24 12.11 8.34 37.65
N THR A 25 12.99 8.20 38.63
CA THR A 25 13.07 9.18 39.73
C THR A 25 13.68 10.48 39.23
N ASP A 26 13.44 11.61 39.91
CA ASP A 26 14.02 12.92 39.54
C ASP A 26 15.56 12.93 39.49
N ALA A 27 16.21 12.00 40.19
CA ALA A 27 17.66 11.80 40.10
C ALA A 27 18.05 11.10 38.78
N GLU A 28 17.34 10.04 38.42
CA GLU A 28 17.56 9.29 37.17
C GLU A 28 17.17 10.10 35.93
N ALA A 29 16.10 10.89 35.99
CA ALA A 29 15.67 11.79 34.91
C ALA A 29 16.59 13.00 34.72
N ARG A 30 17.41 13.36 35.73
CA ARG A 30 18.55 14.29 35.56
C ARG A 30 19.74 13.57 34.94
N ARG A 31 20.13 12.42 35.50
CA ARG A 31 21.25 11.60 35.00
C ARG A 31 21.09 11.22 33.52
N LEU A 32 19.88 10.92 33.07
CA LEU A 32 19.60 10.64 31.65
C LEU A 32 19.87 11.87 30.76
N ARG A 33 19.43 13.06 31.17
CA ARG A 33 19.71 14.31 30.44
C ARG A 33 21.20 14.63 30.41
N ASP A 34 21.91 14.47 31.53
CA ASP A 34 23.37 14.66 31.58
C ASP A 34 24.10 13.74 30.57
N LEU A 35 23.59 12.51 30.35
CA LEU A 35 24.13 11.53 29.38
C LEU A 35 23.71 11.79 27.92
N GLU A 36 22.66 12.58 27.69
CA GLU A 36 22.21 13.01 26.37
C GLU A 36 22.93 14.31 25.95
N ASP A 37 23.05 15.27 26.87
CA ASP A 37 23.77 16.55 26.70
C ASP A 37 25.30 16.38 26.60
N ALA A 38 25.85 15.24 27.00
CA ALA A 38 27.28 14.91 26.78
C ALA A 38 27.60 14.50 25.32
N ARG A 39 26.60 14.11 24.52
CA ARG A 39 26.78 13.58 23.16
C ARG A 39 27.15 14.62 22.07
N PRO A 40 26.69 15.89 22.08
CA PRO A 40 26.95 16.85 21.00
C PRO A 40 28.44 17.13 20.74
N ALA A 41 29.30 17.00 21.76
CA ALA A 41 30.73 17.31 21.65
C ALA A 41 31.56 16.29 20.85
N LEU A 42 31.05 15.07 20.60
CA LEU A 42 31.78 13.99 19.94
C LEU A 42 31.39 13.76 18.47
N MET A 43 30.39 14.48 17.94
CA MET A 43 29.96 14.37 16.54
C MET A 43 30.12 15.66 15.72
N VAL A 44 30.71 16.72 16.28
CA VAL A 44 31.06 17.95 15.56
C VAL A 44 32.58 18.15 15.52
N SER A 45 33.26 17.32 14.72
CA SER A 45 34.67 17.54 14.36
C SER A 45 34.96 17.14 12.91
N THR A 46 34.19 17.71 11.99
CA THR A 46 34.56 17.87 10.59
C THR A 46 34.63 19.37 10.30
N ALA A 47 35.85 19.90 10.27
CA ALA A 47 36.09 21.31 10.01
C ALA A 47 35.74 21.65 8.55
N ALA A 48 34.82 22.58 8.35
CA ALA A 48 34.60 23.26 7.08
C ALA A 48 35.29 24.65 7.12
N PRO A 49 35.93 25.11 6.05
CA PRO A 49 36.53 26.44 6.00
C PRO A 49 35.46 27.53 5.80
N GLU A 50 35.64 28.70 6.43
CA GLU A 50 34.85 29.89 6.10
C GLU A 50 35.10 30.35 4.65
N PRO A 51 34.14 31.05 4.03
CA PRO A 51 34.34 32.51 3.97
C PRO A 51 33.09 33.41 4.09
N SER A 52 33.29 34.53 4.78
CA SER A 52 32.79 35.87 4.42
C SER A 52 31.27 36.14 4.33
N ALA A 53 30.70 36.48 5.48
CA ALA A 53 29.71 37.54 5.72
C ALA A 53 29.01 38.23 4.50
N ARG A 54 27.69 38.07 4.45
CA ARG A 54 26.76 39.16 4.12
C ARG A 54 25.45 38.99 4.91
N ALA A 55 24.99 40.06 5.55
CA ALA A 55 23.80 40.03 6.39
C ALA A 55 22.51 40.08 5.54
N ALA A 56 21.53 39.27 5.93
CA ALA A 56 20.12 39.40 5.58
C ALA A 56 19.30 38.98 6.81
N GLU A 57 18.21 39.71 7.08
CA GLU A 57 17.45 39.62 8.34
C GLU A 57 16.50 38.39 8.37
N PRO A 58 16.19 37.84 9.56
CA PRO A 58 15.23 36.75 9.68
C PRO A 58 13.79 37.25 9.45
N PRO A 59 12.94 36.51 8.71
CA PRO A 59 11.54 36.87 8.55
C PRO A 59 10.78 36.73 9.89
N ALA A 60 9.85 37.66 10.13
CA ALA A 60 9.08 37.74 11.35
C ALA A 60 8.10 36.56 11.51
N LEU A 61 7.93 36.11 12.76
CA LEU A 61 6.84 35.22 13.18
C LEU A 61 5.48 35.87 12.84
N ILE A 62 4.66 35.18 12.05
CA ILE A 62 3.23 35.53 11.94
C ILE A 62 2.48 34.92 13.13
N ASP A 63 1.65 35.77 13.71
CA ASP A 63 0.92 35.54 14.95
C ASP A 63 -0.15 34.45 14.80
N ARG A 64 -0.35 33.64 15.86
CA ARG A 64 -1.42 32.62 15.87
C ARG A 64 -2.70 33.24 16.38
N GLU A 65 -3.53 33.67 15.43
CA GLU A 65 -4.79 34.35 15.73
C GLU A 65 -5.76 33.48 16.55
N HIS A 66 -6.44 34.13 17.50
CA HIS A 66 -7.25 33.50 18.53
C HIS A 66 -8.53 32.86 17.98
N VAL A 67 -8.73 31.56 18.21
CA VAL A 67 -10.04 30.89 18.07
C VAL A 67 -10.74 30.87 19.45
N PRO A 68 -11.85 31.61 19.66
CA PRO A 68 -12.57 31.59 20.92
C PRO A 68 -13.40 30.29 21.08
N PRO A 69 -13.49 29.73 22.31
CA PRO A 69 -14.26 28.50 22.54
C PRO A 69 -15.77 28.74 22.45
N ARG A 70 -16.49 27.85 21.77
CA ARG A 70 -17.96 27.84 21.75
C ARG A 70 -18.51 27.29 23.07
N THR A 71 -19.29 28.11 23.78
CA THR A 71 -20.05 27.73 24.96
C THR A 71 -21.23 26.81 24.59
N PRO A 72 -21.52 25.72 25.32
CA PRO A 72 -22.71 24.91 25.09
C PRO A 72 -23.98 25.61 25.62
N VAL A 73 -25.08 25.49 24.87
CA VAL A 73 -26.42 25.96 25.26
C VAL A 73 -27.17 24.84 26.00
N PRO A 74 -27.71 25.08 27.22
CA PRO A 74 -28.56 24.14 27.92
C PRO A 74 -30.06 24.47 27.79
N GLY A 75 -30.88 23.44 27.56
CA GLY A 75 -32.34 23.49 27.43
C GLY A 75 -32.80 22.46 26.38
N GLU A 76 -33.88 21.70 26.54
CA GLU A 76 -35.03 21.90 27.43
C GLU A 76 -35.62 20.54 27.86
N VAL A 77 -36.12 20.43 29.09
CA VAL A 77 -36.83 19.24 29.61
C VAL A 77 -38.29 19.63 29.87
N GLY A 78 -39.24 18.92 29.27
CA GLY A 78 -40.68 19.13 29.46
C GLY A 78 -41.50 17.84 29.36
N PRO A 79 -42.67 17.72 30.04
CA PRO A 79 -43.13 16.41 30.56
C PRO A 79 -44.59 16.00 30.25
N ALA A 80 -44.94 14.78 30.67
CA ALA A 80 -46.30 14.19 30.77
C ALA A 80 -47.02 13.94 29.42
N THR A 81 -48.00 13.04 29.26
CA THR A 81 -48.92 12.29 30.16
C THR A 81 -49.29 10.98 29.39
N GLY A 82 -49.82 9.86 29.91
CA GLY A 82 -50.70 9.63 31.04
C GLY A 82 -51.20 8.17 31.12
N THR A 83 -51.55 7.84 32.36
CA THR A 83 -52.13 6.65 33.00
C THR A 83 -53.05 5.69 32.22
N ALA A 84 -52.94 4.40 32.60
CA ALA A 84 -53.78 3.25 32.28
C ALA A 84 -55.29 3.35 32.61
N ALA A 85 -56.13 2.52 31.95
CA ALA A 85 -57.04 1.54 32.59
C ALA A 85 -57.96 0.79 31.57
N ALA A 86 -58.32 -0.47 31.89
CA ALA A 86 -59.42 -1.24 31.30
C ALA A 86 -60.72 -1.07 32.17
N PRO A 87 -61.88 -1.79 32.03
CA PRO A 87 -62.19 -2.94 31.14
C PRO A 87 -63.67 -3.07 30.60
N ARG A 88 -63.93 -4.19 29.90
CA ARG A 88 -65.16 -5.07 29.96
C ARG A 88 -66.44 -4.72 29.17
N ALA A 89 -66.87 -5.65 28.30
CA ALA A 89 -68.27 -6.05 28.07
C ALA A 89 -68.39 -7.44 27.38
N GLU A 90 -69.45 -8.18 27.70
CA GLU A 90 -69.89 -9.53 27.26
C GLU A 90 -71.43 -9.58 27.47
N PRO A 91 -72.20 -10.64 27.10
CA PRO A 91 -72.04 -11.70 26.10
C PRO A 91 -73.19 -11.50 25.06
N PRO A 92 -74.16 -12.40 24.73
CA PRO A 92 -74.20 -13.87 24.56
C PRO A 92 -74.77 -14.35 23.20
N GLY A 93 -74.87 -15.67 22.98
CA GLY A 93 -75.64 -16.29 21.89
C GLY A 93 -75.50 -17.82 21.79
N GLU A 94 -76.36 -18.57 22.49
CA GLU A 94 -76.53 -20.04 22.39
C GLU A 94 -77.86 -20.34 21.64
N PRO A 95 -78.09 -21.53 21.00
CA PRO A 95 -78.22 -22.81 21.74
C PRO A 95 -77.93 -24.16 21.01
N ARG A 96 -77.35 -25.11 21.78
CA ARG A 96 -77.80 -26.51 22.06
C ARG A 96 -78.35 -27.45 20.95
N ALA A 97 -77.70 -28.62 20.75
CA ALA A 97 -78.27 -29.98 20.93
C ALA A 97 -77.28 -31.16 20.59
N GLU A 98 -77.37 -32.26 21.35
CA GLU A 98 -76.66 -33.57 21.18
C GLU A 98 -77.56 -34.60 20.41
N PRO A 99 -77.27 -35.94 20.22
CA PRO A 99 -76.17 -36.77 20.77
C PRO A 99 -75.57 -37.94 19.91
N ARG A 100 -74.46 -38.50 20.44
CA ARG A 100 -73.97 -39.91 20.40
C ARG A 100 -73.86 -40.70 19.08
N ALA A 101 -72.63 -41.17 18.82
CA ALA A 101 -72.33 -42.61 18.66
C ALA A 101 -70.86 -42.92 19.04
N GLU A 102 -70.64 -43.91 19.92
CA GLU A 102 -69.29 -44.44 20.22
C GLU A 102 -68.96 -45.61 19.30
N THR A 103 -67.69 -45.79 18.89
CA THR A 103 -67.10 -47.14 18.76
C THR A 103 -65.56 -47.16 18.66
N ARG A 104 -64.94 -47.59 19.77
CA ARG A 104 -64.08 -48.79 19.79
C ARG A 104 -62.86 -48.85 18.85
N ARG A 105 -61.91 -47.92 18.99
CA ARG A 105 -60.46 -48.22 18.87
C ARG A 105 -59.72 -47.69 20.11
N GLU A 106 -58.44 -48.04 20.25
CA GLU A 106 -57.51 -47.52 21.29
C GLU A 106 -57.72 -47.99 22.75
N ARG A 107 -57.65 -49.32 22.98
CA ARG A 107 -57.47 -49.90 24.33
C ARG A 107 -56.00 -50.22 24.69
N TRP A 108 -55.02 -49.80 23.88
CA TRP A 108 -53.61 -50.20 24.03
C TRP A 108 -52.60 -49.05 24.31
N GLN A 109 -53.04 -47.80 24.49
CA GLN A 109 -52.15 -46.65 24.73
C GLN A 109 -52.22 -46.03 26.15
N ARG A 110 -53.05 -46.56 27.06
CA ARG A 110 -53.34 -45.92 28.37
C ARG A 110 -52.57 -46.50 29.57
N THR A 111 -51.25 -46.64 29.46
CA THR A 111 -50.38 -47.00 30.61
C THR A 111 -49.13 -46.13 30.77
N TRP A 112 -48.94 -45.09 29.95
CA TRP A 112 -47.75 -44.21 29.99
C TRP A 112 -48.02 -42.74 30.31
N LEU A 113 -49.28 -42.36 30.61
CA LEU A 113 -49.73 -40.96 30.70
C LEU A 113 -50.28 -40.54 32.07
N GLU A 114 -49.62 -40.95 33.16
CA GLU A 114 -49.72 -40.28 34.47
C GLU A 114 -48.37 -39.84 35.04
N VAL A 115 -47.48 -39.32 34.17
CA VAL A 115 -46.49 -38.35 34.62
C VAL A 115 -47.25 -37.02 34.86
N PRO A 116 -47.25 -36.45 36.07
CA PRO A 116 -48.10 -35.31 36.39
C PRO A 116 -47.76 -34.12 35.49
N ARG A 117 -48.78 -33.50 34.86
CA ARG A 117 -48.64 -32.36 33.91
C ARG A 117 -47.68 -31.26 34.39
N ARG A 118 -47.62 -31.03 35.71
CA ARG A 118 -46.69 -30.08 36.36
C ARG A 118 -45.20 -30.37 36.10
N ARG A 119 -44.80 -31.64 35.94
CA ARG A 119 -43.41 -32.02 35.58
C ARG A 119 -43.10 -31.71 34.12
N TRP A 120 -44.06 -31.90 33.20
CA TRP A 120 -43.88 -31.50 31.79
C TRP A 120 -43.75 -29.99 31.61
N VAL A 121 -44.50 -29.18 32.38
CA VAL A 121 -44.32 -27.72 32.39
C VAL A 121 -42.92 -27.32 32.89
N LEU A 122 -42.40 -27.98 33.93
CA LEU A 122 -41.04 -27.73 34.42
C LEU A 122 -39.96 -28.15 33.41
N VAL A 123 -40.12 -29.29 32.73
CA VAL A 123 -39.21 -29.73 31.67
C VAL A 123 -39.24 -28.79 30.46
N ALA A 124 -40.43 -28.35 30.04
CA ALA A 124 -40.57 -27.39 28.95
C ALA A 124 -39.95 -26.02 29.31
N ALA A 125 -40.17 -25.53 30.53
CA ALA A 125 -39.54 -24.31 31.03
C ALA A 125 -38.01 -24.43 31.12
N ALA A 126 -37.49 -25.55 31.63
CA ALA A 126 -36.05 -25.80 31.68
C ALA A 126 -35.42 -25.90 30.27
N SER A 127 -36.10 -26.56 29.34
CA SER A 127 -35.66 -26.68 27.94
C SER A 127 -35.68 -25.33 27.21
N ALA A 128 -36.72 -24.52 27.44
CA ALA A 128 -36.80 -23.15 26.93
C ALA A 128 -35.72 -22.25 27.53
N LEU A 129 -35.40 -22.40 28.82
CA LEU A 129 -34.31 -21.68 29.47
C LEU A 129 -32.94 -22.09 28.90
N LEU A 130 -32.71 -23.40 28.70
CA LEU A 130 -31.47 -23.90 28.09
C LEU A 130 -31.34 -23.47 26.62
N LEU A 131 -32.44 -23.39 25.86
CA LEU A 131 -32.45 -22.82 24.52
C LEU A 131 -32.17 -21.30 24.55
N ALA A 132 -32.80 -20.55 25.45
CA ALA A 132 -32.55 -19.11 25.59
C ALA A 132 -31.10 -18.81 26.02
N ILE A 133 -30.55 -19.61 26.94
CA ILE A 133 -29.13 -19.54 27.32
C ILE A 133 -28.25 -19.93 26.13
N GLY A 134 -28.51 -21.06 25.46
CA GLY A 134 -27.71 -21.52 24.32
C GLY A 134 -27.71 -20.57 23.13
N VAL A 135 -28.88 -19.99 22.79
CA VAL A 135 -29.02 -18.94 21.77
C VAL A 135 -28.35 -17.65 22.24
N GLY A 136 -28.50 -17.26 23.51
CA GLY A 136 -27.85 -16.07 24.07
C GLY A 136 -26.32 -16.18 24.08
N THR A 137 -25.76 -17.28 24.58
CA THR A 137 -24.32 -17.55 24.55
C THR A 137 -23.81 -17.76 23.14
N GLY A 138 -24.59 -18.40 22.26
CA GLY A 138 -24.26 -18.52 20.84
C GLY A 138 -24.19 -17.15 20.16
N TRP A 139 -25.13 -16.26 20.45
CA TRP A 139 -25.12 -14.88 19.94
C TRP A 139 -24.02 -14.02 20.56
N VAL A 140 -23.61 -14.24 21.80
CA VAL A 140 -22.49 -13.51 22.41
C VAL A 140 -21.13 -14.01 21.91
N LEU A 141 -20.99 -15.30 21.60
CA LEU A 141 -19.73 -15.90 21.14
C LEU A 141 -19.55 -15.88 19.61
N PHE A 142 -20.64 -15.96 18.85
CA PHE A 142 -20.66 -16.02 17.38
C PHE A 142 -21.53 -14.93 16.73
N GLY A 143 -22.07 -13.99 17.52
CA GLY A 143 -22.70 -12.80 16.98
C GLY A 143 -21.71 -12.07 16.08
N LYS A 144 -22.14 -11.78 14.84
CA LYS A 144 -21.32 -11.10 13.85
C LYS A 144 -20.67 -9.87 14.51
N ARG A 145 -19.34 -9.80 14.48
CA ARG A 145 -18.65 -8.56 14.84
C ARG A 145 -19.26 -7.45 13.99
N PRO A 146 -19.66 -6.30 14.56
CA PRO A 146 -20.23 -5.23 13.76
C PRO A 146 -19.22 -4.85 12.69
N GLU A 147 -19.66 -4.84 11.42
CA GLU A 147 -18.87 -4.25 10.35
C GLU A 147 -18.64 -2.78 10.72
N VAL A 148 -17.36 -2.41 10.84
CA VAL A 148 -16.95 -1.07 11.27
C VAL A 148 -17.30 -0.03 10.20
N ILE A 149 -17.39 -0.48 8.95
CA ILE A 149 -17.75 0.30 7.75
C ILE A 149 -19.08 -0.26 7.22
N PRO A 150 -20.16 0.54 7.14
CA PRO A 150 -21.42 0.09 6.56
C PRO A 150 -21.29 0.03 5.04
N LEU A 151 -21.52 -1.15 4.46
CA LEU A 151 -21.36 -1.40 3.02
C LEU A 151 -22.64 -1.10 2.23
N SER A 152 -22.50 -0.42 1.08
CA SER A 152 -23.57 -0.28 0.09
C SER A 152 -23.97 -1.64 -0.52
N GLU A 153 -25.06 -1.67 -1.31
CA GLU A 153 -25.47 -2.88 -2.03
C GLU A 153 -24.39 -3.30 -3.04
N ASP A 154 -23.83 -2.35 -3.79
CA ASP A 154 -22.75 -2.58 -4.75
C ASP A 154 -21.47 -3.09 -4.07
N GLN A 155 -21.10 -2.52 -2.92
CA GLN A 155 -19.94 -2.98 -2.13
C GLN A 155 -20.15 -4.38 -1.54
N GLN A 156 -21.40 -4.74 -1.19
CA GLN A 156 -21.72 -6.11 -0.77
C GLN A 156 -21.63 -7.09 -1.93
N GLN A 157 -22.07 -6.70 -3.13
CA GLN A 157 -21.93 -7.48 -4.35
C GLN A 157 -20.45 -7.65 -4.75
N ARG A 158 -19.66 -6.57 -4.74
CA ARG A 158 -18.20 -6.59 -4.96
C ARG A 158 -17.48 -7.55 -4.02
N ARG A 159 -17.87 -7.60 -2.74
CA ARG A 159 -17.31 -8.60 -1.79
C ARG A 159 -17.62 -10.05 -2.20
N LEU A 160 -18.80 -10.33 -2.75
CA LEU A 160 -19.13 -11.67 -3.23
C LEU A 160 -18.28 -12.05 -4.46
N GLU A 161 -18.03 -11.09 -5.35
CA GLU A 161 -17.14 -11.27 -6.50
C GLU A 161 -15.69 -11.53 -6.06
N LEU A 162 -15.19 -10.80 -5.05
CA LEU A 162 -13.88 -11.07 -4.47
C LEU A 162 -13.78 -12.49 -3.91
N TYR A 163 -14.81 -13.00 -3.22
CA TYR A 163 -14.83 -14.41 -2.76
C TYR A 163 -14.82 -15.42 -3.92
N ASP A 164 -15.56 -15.14 -5.01
CA ASP A 164 -15.69 -16.03 -6.17
C ASP A 164 -14.41 -16.08 -7.02
N GLN A 165 -13.75 -14.93 -7.19
CA GLN A 165 -12.57 -14.78 -8.06
C GLN A 165 -11.24 -15.01 -7.34
N GLY A 166 -11.16 -14.67 -6.04
CA GLY A 166 -9.90 -14.54 -5.32
C GLY A 166 -9.56 -15.66 -4.34
N GLU A 167 -10.32 -16.78 -4.32
CA GLU A 167 -10.08 -17.94 -3.44
C GLU A 167 -9.97 -17.62 -1.94
N TYR A 168 -10.71 -16.61 -1.47
CA TYR A 168 -10.65 -16.15 -0.08
C TYR A 168 -11.30 -17.12 0.90
N ASP A 169 -10.68 -17.28 2.07
CA ASP A 169 -11.17 -18.14 3.13
C ASP A 169 -12.57 -17.69 3.59
N PRO A 170 -13.59 -18.58 3.66
CA PRO A 170 -14.97 -18.19 3.90
C PRO A 170 -15.18 -17.37 5.18
N GLY A 171 -15.70 -16.15 5.01
CA GLY A 171 -16.00 -15.24 6.13
C GLY A 171 -14.84 -14.35 6.59
N THR A 172 -13.69 -14.37 5.91
CA THR A 172 -12.52 -13.54 6.28
C THR A 172 -12.49 -12.17 5.61
N LEU A 173 -13.03 -12.02 4.38
CA LEU A 173 -13.12 -10.73 3.69
C LEU A 173 -14.05 -9.75 4.43
N ARG A 174 -13.48 -8.60 4.80
CA ARG A 174 -14.18 -7.46 5.43
C ARG A 174 -13.50 -6.14 5.08
N ALA A 175 -14.29 -5.07 4.98
CA ALA A 175 -13.74 -3.74 4.87
C ALA A 175 -13.01 -3.34 6.17
N VAL A 176 -11.87 -2.68 6.03
CA VAL A 176 -10.99 -2.23 7.13
C VAL A 176 -10.61 -0.76 7.06
N GLY A 177 -10.80 -0.11 5.91
CA GLY A 177 -10.72 1.35 5.78
C GLY A 177 -11.51 1.83 4.56
N GLN A 178 -11.92 3.09 4.60
CA GLN A 178 -12.54 3.79 3.48
C GLN A 178 -12.11 5.26 3.55
N ASP A 179 -11.80 5.85 2.40
CA ASP A 179 -11.51 7.27 2.23
C ASP A 179 -12.06 7.72 0.89
N GLU A 180 -13.04 8.63 0.90
CA GLU A 180 -13.79 9.05 -0.29
C GLU A 180 -14.34 7.86 -1.11
N ASP A 181 -13.85 7.66 -2.33
CA ASP A 181 -14.17 6.57 -3.25
C ASP A 181 -13.29 5.31 -3.08
N ALA A 182 -12.22 5.38 -2.28
CA ALA A 182 -11.34 4.25 -2.02
C ALA A 182 -11.89 3.38 -0.88
N LEU A 183 -12.02 2.07 -1.14
CA LEU A 183 -12.44 1.07 -0.16
C LEU A 183 -11.37 -0.03 -0.03
N VAL A 184 -10.98 -0.33 1.21
CA VAL A 184 -9.92 -1.30 1.50
C VAL A 184 -10.48 -2.52 2.22
N TRP A 185 -10.27 -3.68 1.61
CA TRP A 185 -10.61 -4.98 2.15
C TRP A 185 -9.39 -5.66 2.78
N TYR A 186 -9.63 -6.36 3.88
CA TYR A 186 -8.72 -7.36 4.43
C TYR A 186 -9.37 -8.73 4.24
N GLY A 187 -8.59 -9.71 3.80
CA GLY A 187 -9.00 -11.12 3.77
C GLY A 187 -7.82 -12.06 4.04
N THR A 188 -8.08 -13.35 4.10
CA THR A 188 -7.03 -14.37 4.05
C THR A 188 -7.34 -15.41 2.97
N ARG A 189 -6.29 -16.09 2.51
CA ARG A 189 -6.39 -17.24 1.60
C ARG A 189 -5.57 -18.41 2.17
N GLU A 190 -5.84 -19.61 1.66
CA GLU A 190 -5.16 -20.85 2.04
C GLU A 190 -5.21 -21.12 3.56
N ASP A 191 -6.42 -21.23 4.11
CA ASP A 191 -6.67 -21.55 5.53
C ASP A 191 -5.98 -20.57 6.51
N GLY A 192 -5.88 -19.30 6.13
CA GLY A 192 -5.25 -18.25 6.92
C GLY A 192 -3.72 -18.13 6.77
N ARG A 193 -3.11 -18.88 5.85
CA ARG A 193 -1.66 -18.80 5.54
C ARG A 193 -1.31 -17.48 4.86
N LEU A 194 -2.07 -17.08 3.84
CA LEU A 194 -1.88 -15.81 3.17
C LEU A 194 -2.74 -14.73 3.82
N VAL A 195 -2.12 -13.60 4.16
CA VAL A 195 -2.82 -12.36 4.47
C VAL A 195 -2.89 -11.53 3.20
N CYS A 196 -4.06 -10.99 2.89
CA CYS A 196 -4.29 -10.20 1.68
C CYS A 196 -4.96 -8.87 2.00
N VAL A 197 -4.54 -7.83 1.30
CA VAL A 197 -5.19 -6.51 1.23
C VAL A 197 -5.64 -6.27 -0.21
N VAL A 198 -6.88 -5.82 -0.38
CA VAL A 198 -7.41 -5.36 -1.68
C VAL A 198 -7.82 -3.91 -1.52
N MET A 199 -7.50 -3.07 -2.50
CA MET A 199 -8.00 -1.71 -2.59
C MET A 199 -8.79 -1.56 -3.89
N ASP A 200 -10.05 -1.18 -3.77
CA ASP A 200 -10.90 -0.74 -4.88
C ASP A 200 -10.94 0.80 -4.86
N VAL A 201 -10.78 1.47 -6.01
CA VAL A 201 -10.91 2.93 -6.18
C VAL A 201 -11.64 3.22 -7.48
N GLY A 202 -12.91 3.63 -7.41
CA GLY A 202 -13.75 3.77 -8.60
C GLY A 202 -13.96 2.43 -9.31
N GLU A 203 -13.53 2.33 -10.57
CA GLU A 203 -13.53 1.07 -11.35
C GLU A 203 -12.20 0.30 -11.24
N GLU A 204 -11.14 0.94 -10.73
CA GLU A 204 -9.82 0.35 -10.59
C GLU A 204 -9.69 -0.49 -9.31
N SER A 205 -8.84 -1.52 -9.35
CA SER A 205 -8.62 -2.41 -8.21
C SER A 205 -7.22 -3.00 -8.22
N SER A 206 -6.63 -3.17 -7.03
CA SER A 206 -5.32 -3.79 -6.85
C SER A 206 -5.26 -4.58 -5.55
N ASP A 207 -4.62 -5.75 -5.58
CA ASP A 207 -4.43 -6.59 -4.41
C ASP A 207 -2.95 -6.89 -4.11
N SER A 208 -2.69 -7.26 -2.87
CA SER A 208 -1.38 -7.70 -2.40
C SER A 208 -1.59 -8.79 -1.36
N CYS A 209 -0.98 -9.95 -1.57
CA CYS A 209 -1.05 -11.11 -0.70
C CYS A 209 0.36 -11.56 -0.31
N GLN A 210 0.57 -11.85 0.98
CA GLN A 210 1.85 -12.33 1.50
C GLN A 210 1.61 -13.45 2.53
N ASP A 211 2.58 -14.35 2.71
CA ASP A 211 2.53 -15.30 3.82
C ASP A 211 2.52 -14.53 5.15
N ARG A 212 1.64 -14.96 6.06
CA ARG A 212 1.37 -14.29 7.33
C ARG A 212 2.62 -14.12 8.19
N ASP A 213 3.53 -15.09 8.15
CA ASP A 213 4.76 -15.05 8.94
C ASP A 213 5.84 -14.14 8.31
N ASP A 214 5.71 -13.82 7.02
CA ASP A 214 6.59 -12.89 6.29
C ASP A 214 6.08 -11.42 6.35
N VAL A 215 4.88 -11.18 6.88
CA VAL A 215 4.33 -9.82 7.07
C VAL A 215 5.17 -9.06 8.09
N GLY A 216 6.11 -8.26 7.58
CA GLY A 216 7.06 -7.51 8.38
C GLY A 216 6.42 -6.36 9.18
N PRO A 217 7.23 -5.63 9.97
CA PRO A 217 6.74 -4.51 10.80
C PRO A 217 6.05 -3.38 10.02
N PHE A 218 6.33 -3.27 8.72
CA PHE A 218 5.73 -2.29 7.81
C PHE A 218 4.40 -2.75 7.20
N GLY A 219 4.00 -4.02 7.41
CA GLY A 219 2.74 -4.57 6.95
C GLY A 219 2.73 -4.96 5.47
N LEU A 220 1.53 -4.99 4.87
CA LEU A 220 1.35 -5.10 3.42
C LEU A 220 1.08 -3.71 2.83
N SER A 221 1.51 -3.49 1.60
CA SER A 221 1.11 -2.33 0.80
C SER A 221 0.58 -2.73 -0.57
N THR A 222 -0.33 -1.91 -1.09
CA THR A 222 -0.75 -1.91 -2.49
C THR A 222 -1.06 -0.47 -2.92
N PHE A 223 -1.06 -0.21 -4.22
CA PHE A 223 -1.42 1.08 -4.79
C PHE A 223 -2.19 0.91 -6.11
N VAL A 224 -2.90 1.97 -6.49
CA VAL A 224 -3.61 2.12 -7.76
C VAL A 224 -3.26 3.50 -8.30
N MET A 225 -3.07 3.58 -9.61
CA MET A 225 -2.97 4.83 -10.34
C MET A 225 -4.34 5.21 -10.88
N VAL A 226 -4.91 6.32 -10.43
CA VAL A 226 -6.20 6.82 -10.93
C VAL A 226 -5.92 8.01 -11.84
N PRO A 227 -6.28 7.95 -13.13
CA PRO A 227 -6.28 9.13 -14.00
C PRO A 227 -7.07 10.27 -13.34
N ASP A 228 -6.51 11.47 -13.29
CA ASP A 228 -7.28 12.63 -12.83
C ASP A 228 -8.41 12.86 -13.85
N PRO A 229 -9.67 13.10 -13.40
CA PRO A 229 -10.78 13.37 -14.31
C PRO A 229 -10.54 14.73 -14.97
N GLY A 230 -9.86 14.70 -16.12
CA GLY A 230 -9.29 15.89 -16.74
C GLY A 230 -10.32 16.97 -17.02
N ASP A 231 -9.91 18.23 -16.86
CA ASP A 231 -10.61 19.34 -17.49
C ASP A 231 -10.70 19.05 -18.99
N ALA A 232 -11.89 19.17 -19.59
CA ALA A 232 -12.15 18.81 -20.99
C ALA A 232 -11.40 19.66 -22.04
N ASP A 233 -10.55 20.58 -21.58
CA ASP A 233 -9.67 21.45 -22.37
C ASP A 233 -8.19 21.02 -22.30
N VAL A 234 -7.83 19.96 -21.56
CA VAL A 234 -6.47 19.38 -21.52
C VAL A 234 -6.27 18.41 -22.68
N ASP A 235 -5.05 18.39 -23.25
CA ASP A 235 -4.70 17.44 -24.31
C ASP A 235 -4.79 15.99 -23.77
N PRO A 236 -5.58 15.09 -24.38
CA PRO A 236 -5.72 13.71 -23.92
C PRO A 236 -4.42 12.90 -23.94
N ALA A 237 -3.34 13.39 -24.59
CA ALA A 237 -2.01 12.80 -24.50
C ALA A 237 -1.25 13.11 -23.19
N VAL A 238 -1.76 14.02 -22.35
CA VAL A 238 -1.13 14.44 -21.08
C VAL A 238 -2.08 14.14 -19.91
N VAL A 239 -2.31 12.85 -19.68
CA VAL A 239 -3.07 12.38 -18.51
C VAL A 239 -2.18 12.48 -17.27
N SER A 240 -2.48 13.46 -16.41
CA SER A 240 -2.04 13.43 -15.00
C SER A 240 -2.91 12.48 -14.20
N GLY A 241 -2.41 11.98 -13.07
CA GLY A 241 -3.22 11.11 -12.21
C GLY A 241 -2.71 11.02 -10.79
N THR A 242 -3.65 10.73 -9.90
CA THR A 242 -3.42 10.62 -8.47
C THR A 242 -3.12 9.16 -8.11
N SER A 243 -1.98 8.94 -7.45
CA SER A 243 -1.67 7.63 -6.88
C SER A 243 -2.37 7.46 -5.53
N VAL A 244 -3.20 6.42 -5.41
CA VAL A 244 -3.82 6.04 -4.13
C VAL A 244 -3.01 4.88 -3.56
N ASN A 245 -2.48 5.05 -2.37
CA ASN A 245 -1.55 4.13 -1.72
C ASN A 245 -2.16 3.63 -0.41
N VAL A 246 -2.10 2.33 -0.18
CA VAL A 246 -2.59 1.67 1.04
C VAL A 246 -1.46 0.98 1.75
N TYR A 247 -1.39 1.21 3.06
CA TYR A 247 -0.48 0.53 3.99
C TYR A 247 -1.31 -0.15 5.08
N MET A 248 -1.36 -1.48 5.09
CA MET A 248 -2.10 -2.30 6.05
C MET A 248 -1.15 -2.87 7.10
N MET A 249 -1.39 -2.53 8.38
CA MET A 249 -0.60 -2.99 9.52
C MET A 249 -1.52 -3.63 10.57
N PHE A 250 -0.98 -4.51 11.43
CA PHE A 250 -1.72 -5.02 12.57
C PHE A 250 -1.58 -4.11 13.80
N SER A 251 -2.69 -3.88 14.50
CA SER A 251 -2.73 -3.25 15.81
C SER A 251 -2.07 -4.14 16.88
N THR A 252 -1.82 -3.59 18.07
CA THR A 252 -1.33 -4.36 19.22
C THR A 252 -2.31 -5.44 19.72
N ALA A 253 -3.56 -5.41 19.26
CA ALA A 253 -4.56 -6.46 19.48
C ALA A 253 -4.64 -7.50 18.33
N GLY A 254 -3.79 -7.37 17.30
CA GLY A 254 -3.81 -8.23 16.12
C GLY A 254 -4.92 -7.89 15.12
N GLU A 255 -5.48 -6.68 15.18
CA GLU A 255 -6.53 -6.22 14.25
C GLU A 255 -5.90 -5.43 13.09
N PRO A 256 -6.20 -5.75 11.82
CA PRO A 256 -5.75 -4.95 10.69
C PRO A 256 -6.28 -3.52 10.77
N MET A 257 -5.39 -2.58 10.53
CA MET A 257 -5.59 -1.14 10.41
C MET A 257 -4.97 -0.72 9.08
N VAL A 258 -5.54 0.28 8.40
CA VAL A 258 -5.01 0.77 7.12
C VAL A 258 -4.77 2.27 7.17
N SER A 259 -3.69 2.71 6.51
CA SER A 259 -3.49 4.10 6.12
C SER A 259 -3.72 4.18 4.62
N ILE A 260 -4.70 4.99 4.20
CA ILE A 260 -4.91 5.38 2.81
C ILE A 260 -4.18 6.72 2.61
N GLN A 261 -3.46 6.89 1.51
CA GLN A 261 -2.74 8.12 1.17
C GLN A 261 -2.92 8.42 -0.32
N ARG A 262 -3.36 9.64 -0.64
CA ARG A 262 -3.50 10.13 -2.02
C ARG A 262 -2.32 11.05 -2.32
N TRP A 263 -1.58 10.76 -3.38
CA TRP A 263 -0.45 11.56 -3.85
C TRP A 263 -0.65 11.92 -5.32
N THR A 264 -1.09 13.16 -5.55
CA THR A 264 -1.11 13.78 -6.88
C THR A 264 0.28 14.35 -7.17
N PRO A 265 0.91 14.03 -8.32
CA PRO A 265 2.14 14.65 -8.75
C PRO A 265 2.00 16.17 -8.84
N SER A 266 3.07 16.90 -8.56
CA SER A 266 3.08 18.35 -8.78
C SER A 266 4.39 18.78 -9.38
N VAL A 267 4.35 19.81 -10.21
CA VAL A 267 5.54 20.39 -10.86
C VAL A 267 6.64 20.77 -9.85
N THR A 268 6.32 20.96 -8.57
CA THR A 268 7.33 21.19 -7.52
C THR A 268 8.32 20.04 -7.33
N MET A 269 8.00 18.82 -7.80
CA MET A 269 8.91 17.67 -7.81
C MET A 269 10.16 17.91 -8.67
N VAL A 270 10.06 18.69 -9.76
CA VAL A 270 11.22 18.99 -10.64
C VAL A 270 12.26 19.90 -9.98
N ASN A 271 11.93 20.51 -8.82
CA ASN A 271 12.87 21.37 -8.09
C ASN A 271 14.15 20.65 -7.62
N GLN A 272 14.14 19.31 -7.58
CA GLN A 272 15.33 18.50 -7.27
C GLN A 272 16.45 18.63 -8.30
N PHE A 273 16.10 18.87 -9.57
CA PHE A 273 17.04 19.09 -10.68
C PHE A 273 17.57 20.53 -10.67
N GLN A 274 18.63 20.84 -11.42
CA GLN A 274 19.22 22.19 -11.50
C GLN A 274 19.49 22.63 -12.95
N GLY A 275 19.66 23.94 -13.17
CA GLY A 275 20.04 24.48 -14.47
C GLY A 275 19.13 24.02 -15.62
N GLU A 276 19.77 23.53 -16.69
CA GLU A 276 19.13 23.02 -17.90
C GLU A 276 18.34 21.72 -17.65
N GLU A 277 18.82 20.85 -16.74
CA GLU A 277 18.12 19.62 -16.34
C GLU A 277 16.76 19.92 -15.72
N ARG A 278 16.64 21.03 -14.95
CA ARG A 278 15.34 21.45 -14.42
C ARG A 278 14.40 21.91 -15.53
N ALA A 279 14.90 22.65 -16.50
CA ALA A 279 14.08 23.11 -17.63
C ALA A 279 13.55 21.91 -18.43
N ARG A 280 14.40 20.92 -18.71
CA ARG A 280 14.02 19.68 -19.38
C ARG A 280 13.08 18.81 -18.54
N ALA A 281 13.32 18.69 -17.23
CA ALA A 281 12.42 17.95 -16.34
C ALA A 281 11.02 18.59 -16.23
N THR A 282 10.92 19.92 -16.25
CA THR A 282 9.62 20.60 -16.37
C THR A 282 8.93 20.25 -17.68
N GLU A 283 9.65 20.27 -18.81
CA GLU A 283 9.11 19.92 -20.12
C GLU A 283 8.61 18.47 -20.16
N LEU A 284 9.38 17.51 -19.62
CA LEU A 284 8.98 16.11 -19.52
C LEU A 284 7.75 15.93 -18.60
N PHE A 285 7.67 16.68 -17.50
CA PHE A 285 6.48 16.69 -16.63
C PHE A 285 5.24 17.21 -17.39
N GLU A 286 5.40 18.29 -18.17
CA GLU A 286 4.34 18.86 -19.03
C GLU A 286 3.96 17.95 -20.22
N GLN A 287 4.83 17.01 -20.62
CA GLN A 287 4.55 15.92 -21.58
C GLN A 287 3.88 14.69 -20.93
N GLY A 288 3.59 14.72 -19.63
CA GLY A 288 2.90 13.64 -18.92
C GLY A 288 3.81 12.67 -18.17
N PHE A 289 5.14 12.81 -18.26
CA PHE A 289 6.11 12.07 -17.42
C PHE A 289 6.16 12.63 -16.00
N SER A 290 4.99 12.71 -15.36
CA SER A 290 4.76 13.39 -14.09
C SER A 290 5.22 12.60 -12.88
N MET A 291 5.48 11.30 -13.05
CA MET A 291 5.82 10.37 -11.97
C MET A 291 7.17 9.68 -12.14
N GLY A 292 7.82 9.36 -11.01
CA GLY A 292 9.10 8.65 -11.00
C GLY A 292 10.27 9.37 -11.69
N LEU A 293 10.07 10.61 -12.14
CA LEU A 293 11.01 11.31 -13.02
C LEU A 293 12.38 11.46 -12.35
N SER A 294 13.37 10.83 -12.96
CA SER A 294 14.72 10.68 -12.45
C SER A 294 15.74 10.72 -13.59
N LEU A 295 16.92 11.27 -13.31
CA LEU A 295 18.06 11.27 -14.22
C LEU A 295 18.92 10.04 -13.88
N VAL A 296 18.96 9.05 -14.78
CA VAL A 296 19.66 7.77 -14.53
C VAL A 296 21.15 7.89 -14.87
N GLY A 297 21.49 8.77 -15.82
CA GLY A 297 22.87 9.05 -16.22
C GLY A 297 22.91 9.91 -17.49
N TYR A 298 24.02 9.84 -18.21
CA TYR A 298 24.21 10.55 -19.48
C TYR A 298 24.80 9.62 -20.53
N PHE A 299 24.44 9.84 -21.79
CA PHE A 299 25.04 9.27 -22.98
C PHE A 299 25.50 10.41 -23.88
N GLN A 300 26.79 10.44 -24.26
CA GLN A 300 27.39 11.50 -25.08
C GLN A 300 27.09 12.93 -24.58
N ASP A 301 27.28 13.18 -23.28
CA ASP A 301 26.98 14.44 -22.59
C ASP A 301 25.50 14.88 -22.65
N GLN A 302 24.58 13.98 -22.97
CA GLN A 302 23.14 14.21 -23.02
C GLN A 302 22.42 13.29 -22.02
N PRO A 303 21.41 13.78 -21.28
CA PRO A 303 20.80 13.04 -20.18
C PRO A 303 19.98 11.84 -20.68
N VAL A 304 19.98 10.78 -19.89
CA VAL A 304 19.06 9.64 -20.02
C VAL A 304 18.14 9.63 -18.81
N TRP A 305 16.87 9.91 -19.08
CA TRP A 305 15.82 10.00 -18.07
C TRP A 305 15.07 8.68 -17.95
N LEU A 306 14.59 8.40 -16.74
CA LEU A 306 13.53 7.45 -16.46
C LEU A 306 12.37 8.24 -15.87
N GLY A 307 11.23 8.21 -16.54
CA GLY A 307 9.98 8.83 -16.09
C GLY A 307 8.82 7.89 -16.37
N SER A 308 7.66 8.17 -15.81
CA SER A 308 6.49 7.29 -15.94
C SER A 308 5.23 8.09 -16.21
N ARG A 309 4.33 7.48 -16.97
CA ARG A 309 3.07 8.08 -17.46
C ARG A 309 1.97 7.02 -17.53
N PHE A 310 0.74 7.45 -17.75
CA PHE A 310 -0.32 6.53 -18.18
C PHE A 310 -0.06 6.10 -19.63
N ALA A 311 -0.37 4.85 -19.95
CA ALA A 311 -0.24 4.31 -21.29
C ALA A 311 -1.29 4.91 -22.24
N ASP A 312 -0.96 5.00 -23.52
CA ASP A 312 -1.88 5.50 -24.55
C ASP A 312 -2.73 4.35 -25.15
N GLY A 313 -3.94 4.65 -25.61
CA GLY A 313 -4.72 3.76 -26.49
C GLY A 313 -5.56 2.70 -25.77
N ASP A 314 -5.47 1.44 -26.20
CA ASP A 314 -6.32 0.34 -25.68
C ASP A 314 -6.01 -0.01 -24.21
N ASP A 315 -4.84 0.38 -23.69
CA ASP A 315 -4.37 0.13 -22.33
C ASP A 315 -4.45 1.38 -21.41
N ALA A 316 -5.32 2.36 -21.72
CA ALA A 316 -5.37 3.71 -21.14
C ALA A 316 -5.67 3.86 -19.63
N GLY A 317 -5.82 2.76 -18.88
CA GLY A 317 -5.82 2.76 -17.41
C GLY A 317 -4.48 2.33 -16.79
N SER A 318 -3.58 1.74 -17.59
CA SER A 318 -2.30 1.20 -17.11
C SER A 318 -1.20 2.26 -17.05
N PHE A 319 -0.18 1.98 -16.24
CA PHE A 319 0.96 2.86 -15.99
C PHE A 319 2.23 2.24 -16.58
N GLU A 320 2.99 3.03 -17.35
CA GLU A 320 4.22 2.59 -18.00
C GLU A 320 5.44 3.42 -17.57
N HIS A 321 6.57 2.72 -17.45
CA HIS A 321 7.88 3.32 -17.25
C HIS A 321 8.55 3.55 -18.60
N CYS A 322 9.07 4.74 -18.82
CA CYS A 322 9.64 5.20 -20.08
C CYS A 322 11.07 5.68 -19.89
N MET A 323 11.97 5.18 -20.74
CA MET A 323 13.32 5.67 -20.90
C MET A 323 13.31 6.75 -22.00
N ILE A 324 13.71 7.97 -21.65
CA ILE A 324 13.87 9.08 -22.60
C ILE A 324 15.37 9.35 -22.78
N ILE A 325 15.82 9.35 -24.02
CA ILE A 325 17.21 9.62 -24.40
C ILE A 325 17.21 10.94 -25.16
N ASP A 326 17.80 11.99 -24.60
CA ASP A 326 17.75 13.33 -25.22
C ASP A 326 18.71 13.48 -26.43
N ALA A 327 19.64 12.53 -26.64
CA ALA A 327 20.37 12.42 -27.89
C ALA A 327 20.84 10.99 -28.25
N PRO A 328 20.64 10.53 -29.51
CA PRO A 328 19.79 11.16 -30.52
C PRO A 328 18.33 11.28 -30.01
N ASP A 329 17.57 12.16 -30.64
CA ASP A 329 16.16 12.47 -30.33
C ASP A 329 15.26 11.28 -30.72
N GLU A 330 15.41 10.19 -29.97
CA GLU A 330 14.69 8.94 -30.13
C GLU A 330 13.35 8.99 -29.38
N PRO A 331 12.29 8.34 -29.91
CA PRO A 331 11.04 8.24 -29.18
C PRO A 331 11.24 7.50 -27.84
N PRO A 332 10.54 7.91 -26.76
CA PRO A 332 10.60 7.23 -25.47
C PRO A 332 10.34 5.72 -25.60
N VAL A 333 11.20 4.90 -24.96
CA VAL A 333 11.03 3.45 -24.89
C VAL A 333 10.28 3.11 -23.62
N CYS A 334 9.01 2.73 -23.74
CA CYS A 334 8.10 2.50 -22.61
C CYS A 334 7.76 1.02 -22.37
N SER A 335 7.47 0.67 -21.12
CA SER A 335 6.92 -0.64 -20.74
C SER A 335 6.19 -0.61 -19.40
N THR A 336 5.05 -1.30 -19.34
CA THR A 336 4.32 -1.64 -18.10
C THR A 336 5.02 -2.71 -17.25
N THR A 337 6.06 -3.38 -17.78
CA THR A 337 6.72 -4.53 -17.14
C THR A 337 8.09 -4.24 -16.53
N PHE A 338 8.53 -2.98 -16.52
CA PHE A 338 9.87 -2.57 -16.08
C PHE A 338 10.27 -3.02 -14.66
N ASP A 339 9.31 -3.07 -13.73
CA ASP A 339 9.57 -3.47 -12.34
C ASP A 339 9.64 -4.99 -12.13
N LEU A 340 9.35 -5.79 -13.17
CA LEU A 340 9.46 -7.25 -13.06
C LEU A 340 10.93 -7.68 -12.96
N PRO A 341 11.26 -8.71 -12.14
CA PRO A 341 12.64 -9.17 -11.98
C PRO A 341 13.30 -9.55 -13.32
N GLY A 342 14.36 -8.82 -13.69
CA GLY A 342 15.11 -9.04 -14.93
C GLY A 342 14.54 -8.32 -16.16
N ALA A 343 13.51 -7.49 -16.00
CA ALA A 343 13.07 -6.57 -17.04
C ALA A 343 13.97 -5.33 -17.15
N GLY A 344 13.83 -4.60 -18.24
CA GLY A 344 14.56 -3.37 -18.53
C GLY A 344 14.04 -2.71 -19.81
N LEU A 345 14.33 -1.42 -19.94
CA LEU A 345 14.03 -0.62 -21.13
C LEU A 345 15.31 -0.51 -21.95
N PHE A 346 15.27 -0.84 -23.24
CA PHE A 346 16.45 -0.89 -24.10
C PHE A 346 16.19 -0.19 -25.44
N ALA A 347 17.13 0.65 -25.84
CA ALA A 347 17.19 1.31 -27.14
C ALA A 347 18.50 0.96 -27.84
N VAL A 348 18.47 0.87 -29.17
CA VAL A 348 19.66 0.74 -30.00
C VAL A 348 19.85 2.05 -30.74
N VAL A 349 20.97 2.71 -30.47
CA VAL A 349 21.35 4.01 -31.02
C VAL A 349 22.51 3.82 -31.99
N ASP A 350 22.31 4.15 -33.26
CA ASP A 350 23.37 4.16 -34.26
C ASP A 350 24.05 5.52 -34.34
N GLY A 351 25.37 5.54 -34.58
CA GLY A 351 26.09 6.77 -34.85
C GLY A 351 27.52 6.53 -35.31
N ILE A 352 28.40 7.52 -35.08
CA ILE A 352 29.75 7.55 -35.62
C ILE A 352 30.74 7.88 -34.48
N ASP A 353 31.72 7.01 -34.27
CA ASP A 353 32.87 7.27 -33.40
C ASP A 353 34.18 7.06 -34.17
N GLY A 354 35.14 7.97 -34.03
CA GLY A 354 36.40 7.94 -34.78
C GLY A 354 36.26 7.98 -36.31
N GLY A 355 35.08 8.37 -36.83
CA GLY A 355 34.75 8.32 -38.26
C GLY A 355 34.21 6.96 -38.74
N LEU A 356 33.90 6.04 -37.82
CA LEU A 356 33.43 4.69 -38.11
C LEU A 356 32.01 4.50 -37.59
N PRO A 357 31.11 3.81 -38.33
CA PRO A 357 29.78 3.49 -37.85
C PRO A 357 29.87 2.56 -36.65
N VAL A 358 29.10 2.86 -35.62
CA VAL A 358 29.00 2.09 -34.37
C VAL A 358 27.57 2.10 -33.89
N SER A 359 27.19 1.05 -33.18
CA SER A 359 25.89 0.97 -32.52
C SER A 359 26.08 0.90 -31.01
N TRP A 360 25.18 1.52 -30.26
CA TRP A 360 25.15 1.48 -28.81
C TRP A 360 23.82 0.94 -28.33
N THR A 361 23.85 -0.16 -27.59
CA THR A 361 22.70 -0.62 -26.80
C THR A 361 22.68 0.16 -25.48
N ILE A 362 21.72 1.07 -25.35
CA ILE A 362 21.46 1.85 -24.13
C ILE A 362 20.32 1.15 -23.39
N GLY A 363 20.52 0.82 -22.11
CA GLY A 363 19.53 0.11 -21.31
C GLY A 363 19.40 0.63 -19.89
N VAL A 364 18.17 0.89 -19.45
CA VAL A 364 17.86 1.13 -18.04
C VAL A 364 17.26 -0.14 -17.45
N GLN A 365 17.82 -0.60 -16.33
CA GLN A 365 17.42 -1.82 -15.63
C GLN A 365 17.34 -1.58 -14.13
N ASN A 366 16.54 -2.39 -13.43
CA ASN A 366 16.48 -2.38 -11.97
C ASN A 366 17.47 -3.36 -11.33
N THR A 367 18.15 -2.91 -10.27
CA THR A 367 18.87 -3.81 -9.36
C THR A 367 17.89 -4.69 -8.56
N GLN A 368 18.39 -5.69 -7.83
CA GLN A 368 17.55 -6.51 -6.92
C GLN A 368 16.82 -5.69 -5.85
N ASN A 369 17.28 -4.46 -5.57
CA ASN A 369 16.67 -3.53 -4.63
C ASN A 369 15.82 -2.44 -5.34
N GLN A 370 15.36 -2.70 -6.57
CA GLN A 370 14.55 -1.78 -7.38
C GLN A 370 15.17 -0.38 -7.57
N THR A 371 16.50 -0.28 -7.48
CA THR A 371 17.22 0.95 -7.84
C THR A 371 17.56 0.89 -9.33
N PRO A 372 17.13 1.85 -10.16
CA PRO A 372 17.43 1.88 -11.59
C PRO A 372 18.91 2.20 -11.84
N PHE A 373 19.48 1.62 -12.89
CA PHE A 373 20.84 1.91 -13.34
C PHE A 373 20.96 1.90 -14.87
N LEU A 374 21.84 2.75 -15.40
CA LEU A 374 22.12 2.88 -16.82
C LEU A 374 23.23 1.90 -17.24
N THR A 375 22.99 1.17 -18.31
CA THR A 375 23.95 0.31 -19.01
C THR A 375 24.14 0.86 -20.43
N ILE A 376 25.39 1.07 -20.85
CA ILE A 376 25.71 1.47 -22.23
C ILE A 376 26.69 0.44 -22.76
N THR A 377 26.25 -0.37 -23.72
CA THR A 377 27.08 -1.36 -24.41
C THR A 377 27.37 -0.87 -25.82
N ARG A 378 28.64 -0.91 -26.23
CA ARG A 378 29.06 -0.51 -27.59
C ARG A 378 29.29 -1.75 -28.44
N ASP A 379 28.48 -1.89 -29.49
CA ASP A 379 28.64 -2.90 -30.50
C ASP A 379 29.50 -2.34 -31.65
N SER A 380 30.76 -2.77 -31.68
CA SER A 380 31.65 -2.50 -32.82
C SER A 380 31.38 -3.51 -33.91
N SER A 381 30.58 -3.12 -34.90
CA SER A 381 30.23 -3.92 -36.09
C SER A 381 31.38 -4.02 -37.10
N PHE A 382 32.58 -4.37 -36.62
CA PHE A 382 33.77 -4.63 -37.43
C PHE A 382 33.83 -6.09 -37.91
N SER A 383 32.91 -6.43 -38.81
CA SER A 383 33.21 -7.42 -39.86
C SER A 383 33.81 -6.70 -41.06
N SER A 384 35.06 -6.23 -40.91
CA SER A 384 35.91 -6.13 -42.10
C SER A 384 36.04 -7.53 -42.70
N PRO A 385 35.94 -7.73 -44.02
CA PRO A 385 36.26 -9.02 -44.61
C PRO A 385 37.73 -9.30 -44.32
N ILE A 386 38.00 -10.23 -43.40
CA ILE A 386 39.35 -10.65 -43.05
C ILE A 386 39.96 -11.21 -44.33
N THR A 387 40.89 -10.49 -44.93
CA THR A 387 41.63 -11.01 -46.07
C THR A 387 42.66 -11.99 -45.51
N PRO A 388 42.84 -13.19 -46.09
CA PRO A 388 43.88 -14.11 -45.64
C PRO A 388 45.25 -13.41 -45.60
N GLY A 389 45.78 -13.21 -44.39
CA GLY A 389 47.01 -12.44 -44.13
C GLY A 389 46.86 -11.20 -43.24
N ASP A 390 45.64 -10.73 -42.93
CA ASP A 390 45.44 -9.61 -42.00
C ASP A 390 45.77 -10.00 -40.54
N THR A 391 46.76 -9.33 -39.94
CA THR A 391 47.13 -9.54 -38.53
C THR A 391 46.39 -8.60 -37.58
N VAL A 392 45.52 -9.13 -36.73
CA VAL A 392 44.88 -8.37 -35.66
C VAL A 392 45.85 -8.20 -34.48
N ARG A 393 46.14 -6.96 -34.10
CA ARG A 393 47.00 -6.61 -32.95
C ARG A 393 46.13 -6.26 -31.74
N ILE A 394 46.10 -7.16 -30.75
CA ILE A 394 45.44 -6.91 -29.47
C ILE A 394 46.46 -6.27 -28.52
N GLU A 395 46.21 -5.05 -28.05
CA GLU A 395 47.08 -4.38 -27.08
C GLU A 395 46.62 -4.68 -25.65
N SER A 396 47.50 -5.26 -24.85
CA SER A 396 47.28 -5.55 -23.42
C SER A 396 48.40 -4.94 -22.57
N PRO A 397 48.09 -4.10 -21.56
CA PRO A 397 49.12 -3.55 -20.67
C PRO A 397 49.50 -4.52 -19.53
N PRO A 398 50.77 -4.52 -19.08
CA PRO A 398 52.00 -4.54 -19.85
C PRO A 398 52.51 -5.98 -19.99
N GLY A 399 52.32 -6.58 -21.17
CA GLY A 399 52.89 -7.87 -21.55
C GLY A 399 53.13 -7.91 -23.06
N ASP A 400 54.04 -8.75 -23.53
CA ASP A 400 54.40 -8.77 -24.96
C ASP A 400 53.17 -9.03 -25.85
N PRO A 401 52.98 -8.26 -26.95
CA PRO A 401 51.78 -8.33 -27.76
C PRO A 401 51.69 -9.66 -28.50
N ILE A 402 50.60 -10.40 -28.27
CA ILE A 402 50.31 -11.64 -28.97
C ILE A 402 49.95 -11.31 -30.42
N ARG A 403 50.72 -11.86 -31.37
CA ARG A 403 50.35 -11.88 -32.78
C ARG A 403 49.61 -13.18 -33.08
N VAL A 404 48.42 -13.06 -33.66
CA VAL A 404 47.69 -14.18 -34.24
C VAL A 404 47.61 -13.93 -35.74
N GLU A 405 48.21 -14.81 -36.53
CA GLU A 405 48.03 -14.84 -37.99
C GLU A 405 46.78 -15.67 -38.28
N ALA A 406 45.89 -15.15 -39.12
CA ALA A 406 44.79 -15.94 -39.66
C ALA A 406 45.36 -17.09 -40.51
N PRO A 407 44.82 -18.32 -40.41
CA PRO A 407 45.28 -19.43 -41.24
C PRO A 407 45.06 -19.08 -42.72
N GLY A 408 46.13 -19.02 -43.49
CA GLY A 408 46.05 -18.87 -44.94
C GLY A 408 45.52 -20.16 -45.57
N ASP A 409 44.65 -20.03 -46.56
CA ASP A 409 44.25 -21.16 -47.41
C ASP A 409 45.50 -21.74 -48.09
N SER A 410 45.80 -23.00 -47.81
CA SER A 410 46.84 -23.73 -48.54
C SER A 410 46.28 -24.10 -49.92
N ASP A 411 46.88 -23.56 -50.98
CA ASP A 411 46.60 -23.95 -52.37
C ASP A 411 46.71 -25.48 -52.57
N GLU A 412 45.69 -26.09 -53.18
CA GLU A 412 45.75 -27.42 -53.82
C GLU A 412 44.94 -27.43 -55.14
#